data_AF-A0A961XKR4-F1
#
_entry.id   AF-A0A961XKR4-F1
#
_cell.length_a   1.000
_cell.length_b   1.000
_cell.length_c   1.000
_cell.angle_alpha   90.00
_cell.angle_beta   90.00
_cell.angle_gamma   90.00
#
_symmetry.space_group_name_H-M   'P 1'
#
loop_
_entity.id
_entity.type
_entity.pdbx_description
1 polymer ?
#
loop_
_entity_poly.entity_id
_entity_poly.type
_entity_poly.pdbx_seq_one_letter_code
_entity_poly.pdbx_strand_id
1 'polypeptide(L)'
;VAEIAGCTFLAQSTIAQAIDRAKSDWLLIIEPGARPLEGWGEHVAQHISGQTMAARFSRSAEDRLPFLARVFSSKRALSEGLVITSKQAAGLARKVETADNLARGLATKRLAARLAVAPPR
;
A
#
# COMPACT_ATOMS: atom_id res chain seq x y z
N VAL A 1 4.88 -21.42 -4.84
CA VAL A 1 4.53 -20.44 -5.90
C VAL A 1 5.18 -19.05 -5.73
N ALA A 2 5.88 -18.74 -4.62
CA ALA A 2 6.52 -17.43 -4.43
C ALA A 2 7.81 -17.21 -5.25
N GLU A 3 8.52 -18.27 -5.62
CA GLU A 3 9.89 -18.19 -6.12
C GLU A 3 10.01 -17.75 -7.60
N ILE A 4 8.90 -17.72 -8.35
CA ILE A 4 8.93 -17.54 -9.82
C ILE A 4 8.74 -16.07 -10.25
N ALA A 5 8.40 -15.16 -9.33
CA ALA A 5 8.12 -13.74 -9.64
C ALA A 5 9.02 -12.75 -8.87
N GLY A 6 10.20 -13.17 -8.40
CA GLY A 6 11.06 -12.32 -7.57
C GLY A 6 10.44 -11.94 -6.22
N CYS A 7 9.48 -12.74 -5.74
CA CYS A 7 8.79 -12.52 -4.47
C CYS A 7 9.50 -13.31 -3.36
N THR A 8 9.90 -12.62 -2.30
CA THR A 8 10.47 -13.25 -1.10
C THR A 8 9.41 -13.30 -0.01
N PHE A 9 9.08 -14.50 0.46
CA PHE A 9 8.21 -14.67 1.61
C PHE A 9 9.02 -14.54 2.91
N LEU A 10 8.57 -13.66 3.81
CA LEU A 10 9.23 -13.36 5.07
C LEU A 10 8.32 -13.76 6.24
N ALA A 11 8.39 -15.03 6.65
CA ALA A 11 7.42 -15.63 7.60
C ALA A 11 7.46 -15.06 9.02
N GLN A 12 8.63 -14.58 9.49
CA GLN A 12 8.85 -14.11 10.87
C GLN A 12 9.56 -12.75 10.91
N SER A 13 9.54 -12.01 9.81
CA SER A 13 10.23 -10.72 9.73
C SER A 13 9.31 -9.59 10.13
N THR A 14 9.89 -8.59 10.81
CA THR A 14 9.19 -7.33 11.07
C THR A 14 9.09 -6.51 9.78
N ILE A 15 8.14 -5.58 9.73
CA ILE A 15 7.96 -4.67 8.59
C ILE A 15 9.24 -3.88 8.31
N ALA A 16 9.96 -3.47 9.37
CA ALA A 16 11.25 -2.79 9.25
C ALA A 16 12.30 -3.64 8.52
N GLN A 17 12.40 -4.93 8.84
CA GLN A 17 13.33 -5.85 8.16
C GLN A 17 12.94 -6.07 6.69
N ALA A 18 11.64 -6.10 6.38
CA ALA A 18 11.17 -6.21 5.01
C ALA A 18 11.52 -4.96 4.17
N ILE A 19 11.36 -3.77 4.77
CA ILE A 19 11.73 -2.49 4.14
C ILE A 19 13.25 -2.38 3.92
N ASP A 20 14.05 -2.80 4.90
CA ASP A 20 15.51 -2.77 4.82
C ASP A 20 16.06 -3.65 3.69
N ARG A 21 15.41 -4.78 3.41
CA ARG A 21 15.77 -5.68 2.29
C ARG A 21 15.32 -5.17 0.92
N ALA A 22 14.49 -4.15 0.86
CA ALA A 22 13.99 -3.63 -0.41
C ALA A 22 15.09 -2.84 -1.14
N LYS A 23 15.34 -3.21 -2.40
CA LYS A 23 16.39 -2.57 -3.23
C LYS A 23 15.91 -1.31 -3.94
N SER A 24 14.61 -1.08 -3.97
CA SER A 24 13.98 0.05 -4.68
C SER A 24 13.85 1.27 -3.77
N ASP A 25 13.87 2.46 -4.36
CA ASP A 25 13.63 3.72 -3.62
C ASP A 25 12.14 3.94 -3.30
N TRP A 26 11.25 3.31 -4.05
CA TRP A 26 9.80 3.37 -3.86
C TRP A 26 9.23 2.00 -3.53
N LEU A 27 8.30 1.99 -2.56
CA LEU A 27 7.65 0.79 -2.05
C LEU A 27 6.13 0.93 -2.20
N LEU A 28 5.52 -0.15 -2.69
CA LEU A 28 4.07 -0.33 -2.74
C LEU A 28 3.66 -1.30 -1.63
N ILE A 29 2.76 -0.85 -0.75
CA ILE A 29 2.23 -1.61 0.37
C ILE A 29 0.73 -1.79 0.16
N ILE A 30 0.27 -3.03 0.11
CA ILE A 30 -1.14 -3.39 -0.13
C ILE A 30 -1.58 -4.47 0.85
N GLU A 31 -2.88 -4.52 1.15
CA GLU A 31 -3.45 -5.63 1.92
C GLU A 31 -3.40 -6.94 1.13
N PRO A 32 -3.18 -8.09 1.79
CA PRO A 32 -3.23 -9.38 1.13
C PRO A 32 -4.62 -9.62 0.53
N GLY A 33 -4.67 -9.89 -0.77
CA GLY A 33 -5.93 -10.07 -1.51
C GLY A 33 -6.41 -8.81 -2.23
N ALA A 34 -5.80 -7.65 -1.99
CA ALA A 34 -6.06 -6.46 -2.80
C ALA A 34 -5.46 -6.61 -4.20
N ARG A 35 -6.14 -6.06 -5.20
CA ARG A 35 -5.73 -6.14 -6.61
C ARG A 35 -5.66 -4.74 -7.23
N PRO A 36 -4.47 -4.28 -7.66
CA PRO A 36 -4.36 -3.08 -8.49
C PRO A 36 -5.08 -3.27 -9.81
N LEU A 37 -5.87 -2.27 -10.23
CA LEU A 37 -6.58 -2.32 -11.51
C LEU A 37 -5.64 -2.02 -12.68
N GLU A 38 -6.12 -2.23 -13.90
CA GLU A 38 -5.37 -1.95 -15.12
C GLU A 38 -4.82 -0.52 -15.14
N GLY A 39 -3.61 -0.35 -15.69
CA GLY A 39 -2.93 0.93 -15.80
C GLY A 39 -2.33 1.47 -14.49
N TRP A 40 -2.41 0.72 -13.38
CA TRP A 40 -1.89 1.18 -12.09
C TRP A 40 -0.39 1.56 -12.13
N GLY A 41 0.42 0.77 -12.85
CA GLY A 41 1.87 0.97 -12.92
C GLY A 41 2.25 2.29 -13.58
N GLU A 42 1.59 2.65 -14.67
CA GLU A 42 1.78 3.91 -15.39
C GLU A 42 1.42 5.11 -14.49
N HIS A 43 0.28 5.05 -13.82
CA HIS A 43 -0.12 6.11 -12.89
C HIS A 43 0.82 6.27 -11.69
N VAL A 44 1.37 5.17 -11.17
CA VAL A 44 2.40 5.23 -10.13
C VAL A 44 3.70 5.81 -10.69
N ALA A 45 4.15 5.36 -11.87
CA ALA A 45 5.34 5.87 -12.53
C ALA A 45 5.26 7.38 -12.75
N GLN A 46 4.16 7.88 -13.31
CA GLN A 46 3.90 9.31 -13.49
C GLN A 46 3.94 10.08 -12.17
N HIS A 47 3.39 9.52 -11.09
CA HIS A 47 3.43 10.18 -9.78
C HIS A 47 4.85 10.26 -9.23
N ILE A 48 5.61 9.15 -9.23
CA ILE A 48 6.96 9.11 -8.66
C ILE A 48 7.98 9.89 -9.50
N SER A 49 7.73 10.06 -10.81
CA SER A 49 8.56 10.91 -11.68
C SER A 49 8.36 12.40 -11.40
N GLY A 50 7.16 12.81 -10.97
CA GLY A 50 6.83 14.23 -10.75
C GLY A 50 6.76 14.67 -9.29
N GLN A 51 6.71 13.75 -8.32
CA GLN A 51 6.43 14.06 -6.92
C GLN A 51 7.21 13.16 -5.96
N THR A 52 7.70 13.77 -4.88
CA THR A 52 8.47 13.07 -3.82
C THR A 52 7.62 12.68 -2.62
N MET A 53 6.31 12.96 -2.66
CA MET A 53 5.40 12.68 -1.54
C MET A 53 4.77 11.28 -1.64
N ALA A 54 4.44 10.74 -0.47
CA ALA A 54 3.68 9.51 -0.36
C ALA A 54 2.31 9.62 -1.04
N ALA A 55 1.81 8.51 -1.56
CA ALA A 55 0.55 8.47 -2.29
C ALA A 55 -0.28 7.25 -1.91
N ARG A 56 -1.60 7.38 -2.03
CA ARG A 56 -2.58 6.33 -1.69
C ARG A 56 -3.42 6.05 -2.92
N PHE A 57 -3.75 4.79 -3.21
CA PHE A 57 -4.63 4.49 -4.35
C PHE A 57 -6.05 4.96 -4.01
N SER A 58 -6.82 5.16 -5.08
CA SER A 58 -8.26 5.37 -4.93
C SER A 58 -8.97 4.02 -4.88
N ARG A 59 -9.97 3.85 -4.00
CA ARG A 59 -10.81 2.65 -4.03
C ARG A 59 -11.60 2.56 -5.34
N SER A 60 -11.63 1.38 -5.94
CA SER A 60 -12.49 1.11 -7.10
C SER A 60 -13.96 1.09 -6.71
N ALA A 61 -14.81 1.71 -7.51
CA ALA A 61 -16.24 1.82 -7.24
C ALA A 61 -17.03 0.53 -7.48
N GLU A 62 -16.43 -0.47 -8.13
CA GLU A 62 -17.04 -1.79 -8.37
C GLU A 62 -17.17 -2.64 -7.11
N ASP A 63 -16.42 -2.32 -6.05
CA ASP A 63 -16.62 -2.88 -4.71
C ASP A 63 -17.74 -2.12 -3.99
N ARG A 64 -18.98 -2.29 -4.45
CA ARG A 64 -20.17 -1.67 -3.86
C ARG A 64 -20.53 -2.34 -2.53
N LEU A 65 -19.69 -2.18 -1.52
CA LEU A 65 -20.11 -2.36 -0.14
C LEU A 65 -21.11 -1.23 0.21
N PRO A 66 -22.27 -1.54 0.83
CA PRO A 66 -23.24 -0.54 1.21
C PRO A 66 -22.59 0.53 2.10
N PHE A 67 -23.03 1.77 1.94
CA PHE A 67 -22.45 2.99 2.52
C PHE A 67 -22.14 2.90 4.04
N LEU A 68 -22.83 2.02 4.78
CA LEU A 68 -22.61 1.76 6.20
C LEU A 68 -21.37 0.89 6.51
N ALA A 69 -21.05 -0.11 5.67
CA ALA A 69 -19.81 -0.89 5.81
C ALA A 69 -18.56 -0.04 5.51
N ARG A 70 -18.73 1.06 4.75
CA ARG A 70 -17.69 2.06 4.48
C ARG A 70 -17.17 2.74 5.74
N VAL A 71 -18.03 3.00 6.73
CA VAL A 71 -17.67 3.65 7.99
C VAL A 71 -16.91 2.69 8.92
N PHE A 72 -17.31 1.41 8.96
CA PHE A 72 -16.57 0.39 9.72
C PHE A 72 -15.23 0.00 9.06
N SER A 73 -15.16 0.05 7.72
CA SER A 73 -13.94 -0.20 6.94
C SER A 73 -12.97 1.00 6.92
N SER A 74 -13.41 2.19 7.35
CA SER A 74 -12.55 3.38 7.52
C SER A 74 -11.41 3.17 8.53
N LYS A 75 -11.46 2.09 9.33
CA LYS A 75 -10.38 1.70 10.23
C LYS A 75 -9.23 0.94 9.54
N ARG A 76 -9.29 0.68 8.24
CA ARG A 76 -8.19 0.04 7.51
C ARG A 76 -7.55 1.04 6.57
N ALA A 77 -6.57 1.78 7.08
CA ALA A 77 -5.81 2.76 6.32
C ALA A 77 -5.01 2.11 5.17
N LEU A 78 -4.70 0.81 5.26
CA LEU A 78 -4.03 0.07 4.20
C LEU A 78 -4.98 -0.46 3.10
N SER A 79 -6.31 -0.43 3.29
CA SER A 79 -7.24 -0.96 2.28
C SER A 79 -7.21 -0.20 0.96
N GLU A 80 -6.69 1.03 0.96
CA GLU A 80 -6.54 1.83 -0.25
C GLU A 80 -5.14 1.70 -0.87
N GLY A 81 -4.24 0.86 -0.34
CA GLY A 81 -2.86 0.72 -0.83
C GLY A 81 -2.01 1.99 -0.68
N LEU A 82 -0.72 1.84 -0.46
CA LEU A 82 0.18 2.95 -0.13
C LEU A 82 1.46 2.88 -0.95
N VAL A 83 1.82 3.97 -1.61
CA VAL A 83 3.10 4.19 -2.28
C VAL A 83 3.92 5.16 -1.46
N ILE A 84 5.08 4.74 -0.96
CA ILE A 84 5.98 5.56 -0.13
C ILE A 84 7.42 5.39 -0.56
N THR A 85 8.26 6.36 -0.23
CA THR A 85 9.71 6.20 -0.39
C THR A 85 10.29 5.29 0.69
N SER A 86 11.37 4.57 0.38
CA SER A 86 12.07 3.68 1.30
C SER A 86 12.60 4.44 2.53
N LYS A 87 12.97 5.71 2.38
CA LYS A 87 13.34 6.59 3.51
C LYS A 87 12.18 6.86 4.46
N GLN A 88 11.00 7.19 3.93
CA GLN A 88 9.78 7.38 4.74
C GLN A 88 9.37 6.07 5.41
N ALA A 89 9.43 4.97 4.67
CA ALA A 89 9.12 3.64 5.17
C ALA A 89 10.02 3.26 6.34
N ALA A 90 11.35 3.43 6.21
CA ALA A 90 12.31 3.12 7.26
C ALA A 90 12.12 4.00 8.51
N GLY A 91 11.81 5.28 8.33
CA GLY A 91 11.55 6.20 9.46
C GLY A 91 10.30 5.83 10.24
N LEU A 92 9.25 5.37 9.56
CA LEU A 92 7.99 5.01 10.19
C LEU A 92 7.98 3.57 10.73
N ALA A 93 8.64 2.63 10.06
CA ALA A 93 8.71 1.24 10.48
C ALA A 93 9.38 1.05 11.85
N ARG A 94 10.21 2.01 12.27
CA ARG A 94 10.78 2.05 13.63
C ARG A 94 9.76 2.41 14.71
N LYS A 95 8.63 3.03 14.33
CA LYS A 95 7.62 3.58 15.24
C LYS A 95 6.29 2.82 15.20
N VAL A 96 6.12 1.87 14.27
CA VAL A 96 4.84 1.19 14.05
C VAL A 96 5.03 -0.33 14.06
N GLU A 97 4.22 -1.01 14.86
CA GLU A 97 4.21 -2.47 14.94
C GLU A 97 3.44 -3.11 13.78
N THR A 98 2.54 -2.37 13.12
CA THR A 98 1.65 -2.88 12.07
C THR A 98 1.65 -1.99 10.81
N ALA A 99 1.37 -2.62 9.66
CA ALA A 99 1.32 -1.92 8.37
C ALA A 99 0.13 -0.94 8.27
N ASP A 100 -0.96 -1.18 9.01
CA ASP A 100 -2.08 -0.23 9.07
C ASP A 100 -1.65 1.08 9.75
N ASN A 101 -0.90 0.98 10.85
CA ASN A 101 -0.37 2.13 11.56
C ASN A 101 0.66 2.89 10.71
N LEU A 102 1.42 2.19 9.87
CA LEU A 102 2.30 2.80 8.87
C LEU A 102 1.53 3.72 7.91
N ALA A 103 0.35 3.30 7.46
CA ALA A 103 -0.47 4.05 6.52
C ALA A 103 -1.21 5.25 7.14
N ARG A 104 -1.47 5.25 8.46
CA ARG A 104 -2.17 6.33 9.17
C ARG A 104 -1.32 7.57 9.41
N GLY A 105 -0.01 7.41 9.60
CA GLY A 105 0.90 8.48 10.02
C GLY A 105 1.46 9.37 8.90
N LEU A 106 0.96 9.23 7.66
CA LEU A 106 1.55 9.86 6.48
C LEU A 106 0.59 10.86 5.80
N ALA A 107 1.12 12.04 5.47
CA ALA A 107 0.51 12.91 4.48
C ALA A 107 0.60 12.22 3.10
N THR A 108 -0.55 11.98 2.47
CA THR A 108 -0.62 11.24 1.20
C THR A 108 -1.43 11.99 0.16
N LYS A 109 -1.00 11.91 -1.11
CA LYS A 109 -1.83 12.32 -2.25
C LYS A 109 -2.61 11.13 -2.80
N ARG A 110 -3.84 11.36 -3.25
CA ARG A 110 -4.59 10.31 -3.97
C ARG A 110 -4.05 10.13 -5.38
N LEU A 111 -3.73 8.88 -5.73
CA LEU A 111 -3.37 8.47 -7.08
C LEU A 111 -4.63 8.30 -7.93
N ALA A 112 -4.49 8.58 -9.22
CA ALA A 112 -5.49 8.23 -10.24
C ALA A 112 -5.63 6.71 -10.42
N ALA A 113 -4.58 5.97 -10.02
CA ALA A 113 -4.61 4.52 -9.95
C ALA A 113 -5.67 4.02 -8.95
N ARG A 114 -6.35 2.95 -9.34
CA ARG A 114 -7.39 2.33 -8.51
C ARG A 114 -6.97 0.96 -7.98
N LEU A 115 -7.45 0.64 -6.78
CA LEU A 115 -7.22 -0.63 -6.11
C LEU A 115 -8.59 -1.28 -5.79
N ALA A 116 -8.78 -2.54 -6.18
CA ALA A 116 -9.85 -3.38 -5.66
C ALA A 116 -9.43 -3.88 -4.26
N VAL A 117 -10.29 -3.65 -3.27
CA VAL A 117 -10.00 -3.97 -1.87
C VAL A 117 -10.05 -5.48 -1.65
N ALA A 118 -9.29 -5.96 -0.65
CA ALA A 118 -9.38 -7.35 -0.26
C ALA A 118 -10.78 -7.66 0.31
N PRO A 119 -11.39 -8.81 -0.03
CA PRO A 119 -12.65 -9.22 0.56
C PRO A 119 -12.51 -9.37 2.09
N PRO A 120 -13.56 -9.08 2.86
CA PRO A 120 -13.54 -9.32 4.30
C PRO A 120 -13.27 -10.80 4.58
N ARG A 121 -12.31 -11.09 5.48
CA ARG A 121 -12.07 -12.42 6.04
C ARG A 121 -13.04 -12.71 7.17
#